data_AF-A0AB74NCC6-F1
#
_entry.id   AF-A0AB74NCC6-F1
#
_cell.length_a   1.000
_cell.length_b   1.000
_cell.length_c   1.000
_cell.angle_alpha   90.00
_cell.angle_beta   90.00
_cell.angle_gamma   90.00
#
_symmetry.space_group_name_H-M   'P 1'
#
loop_
_entity.id
_entity.type
_entity.pdbx_description
1 polymer ?
#
loop_
_entity_poly.entity_id
_entity_poly.type
_entity_poly.pdbx_seq_one_letter_code
_entity_poly.pdbx_strand_id
1 'polypeptide(L)'
;MSGIQWIKLSVNMFDDEKIKLLEKMPEGNQMLIVWIRLLALAGKTNDKGRIYLNENVPYTEDMLATLFNRDVGIIRVTLHTLQSFGMIQKTENGLIEIENWEKHQNVDGMERVREQTRKRVEKHREAMRQNRIASGDSKGNKECNVTSSVTVTQSNAIDIDKELDKDINNNNSDLNFKDFWEQNGFGMMLPVELEKLLAWVDDFAGNREIVMKALEVTSEQGANKRNYAYVNKILKNWESRGFKTIADVDAAEKQRQIELEQKYNKPFNKYNKQTKPEVLPDWFDKNQQEAPKKQKMTEEEKKAYEEVMRKLGRGDELEAKA
;
A
#
# COMPACT_ATOMS: atom_id res chain seq x y z
N MET A 1 10.99 -15.66 11.62
CA MET A 1 11.70 -14.54 10.97
C MET A 1 10.70 -13.87 10.04
N SER A 2 10.29 -12.62 10.31
CA SER A 2 9.38 -11.91 9.40
C SER A 2 10.12 -11.65 8.09
N GLY A 3 9.66 -12.24 6.99
CA GLY A 3 10.24 -12.06 5.66
C GLY A 3 10.04 -10.64 5.16
N ILE A 4 10.92 -10.18 4.27
CA ILE A 4 10.79 -8.87 3.64
C ILE A 4 9.52 -8.86 2.78
N GLN A 5 8.59 -7.94 3.09
CA GLN A 5 7.26 -7.90 2.49
C GLN A 5 7.22 -7.12 1.16
N TRP A 6 8.23 -6.28 0.89
CA TRP A 6 8.26 -5.41 -0.28
C TRP A 6 9.69 -5.12 -0.72
N ILE A 7 9.87 -4.90 -2.03
CA ILE A 7 11.09 -4.38 -2.62
C ILE A 7 10.82 -2.97 -3.15
N LYS A 8 11.77 -2.05 -2.99
CA LYS A 8 11.66 -0.71 -3.57
C LYS A 8 12.19 -0.75 -4.99
N LEU A 9 11.35 -0.38 -5.96
CA LEU A 9 11.77 -0.20 -7.35
C LEU A 9 11.99 1.29 -7.63
N SER A 10 13.01 1.62 -8.42
CA SER A 10 13.24 3.00 -8.87
C SER A 10 12.19 3.38 -9.92
N VAL A 11 11.63 4.59 -9.82
CA VAL A 11 10.72 5.12 -10.84
C VAL A 11 11.40 5.21 -12.21
N ASN A 12 12.72 5.45 -12.21
CA ASN A 12 13.54 5.56 -13.41
C ASN A 12 14.11 4.19 -13.86
N MET A 13 13.62 3.06 -13.33
CA MET A 13 14.11 1.73 -13.73
C MET A 13 13.88 1.47 -15.22
N PHE A 14 12.74 1.92 -15.75
CA PHE A 14 12.41 1.80 -17.17
C PHE A 14 13.22 2.77 -18.05
N ASP A 15 13.92 3.73 -17.44
CA ASP A 15 14.79 4.64 -18.17
C ASP A 15 16.19 4.08 -18.45
N ASP A 16 16.57 3.00 -17.75
CA ASP A 16 17.85 2.32 -17.93
C ASP A 16 17.98 1.82 -19.38
N GLU A 17 19.14 2.10 -20.00
CA GLU A 17 19.46 1.68 -21.36
C GLU A 17 19.35 0.16 -21.52
N LYS A 18 19.73 -0.61 -20.49
CA LYS A 18 19.63 -2.08 -20.49
C LYS A 18 18.17 -2.54 -20.54
N ILE A 19 17.28 -1.89 -19.78
CA ILE A 19 15.85 -2.22 -19.75
C ILE A 19 15.18 -1.79 -21.07
N LYS A 20 15.50 -0.62 -21.59
CA LYS A 20 15.02 -0.16 -22.91
C LYS A 20 15.46 -1.09 -24.04
N LEU A 21 16.69 -1.62 -23.97
CA LEU A 21 17.19 -2.59 -24.94
C LEU A 21 16.49 -3.94 -24.80
N LEU A 22 16.24 -4.39 -23.56
CA LEU A 22 15.51 -5.62 -23.27
C LEU A 22 14.08 -5.58 -23.83
N GLU A 23 13.37 -4.47 -23.67
CA GLU A 23 12.00 -4.29 -24.18
C GLU A 23 11.92 -4.35 -25.71
N LYS A 24 12.99 -3.95 -26.41
CA LYS A 24 13.06 -4.01 -27.88
C LYS A 24 13.36 -5.40 -28.42
N MET A 25 13.76 -6.36 -27.58
CA MET A 25 14.02 -7.73 -28.01
C MET A 25 12.72 -8.53 -28.22
N PRO A 26 12.75 -9.60 -29.04
CA PRO A 26 11.66 -10.56 -29.10
C PRO A 26 11.39 -11.11 -27.70
N GLU A 27 10.12 -11.15 -27.29
CA GLU A 27 9.71 -11.51 -25.92
C GLU A 27 10.20 -10.56 -24.81
N GLY A 28 10.60 -9.32 -25.14
CA GLY A 28 11.12 -8.34 -24.17
C GLY A 28 10.23 -8.10 -22.96
N ASN A 29 8.91 -8.03 -23.16
CA ASN A 29 7.94 -7.92 -22.05
C ASN A 29 8.00 -9.13 -21.10
N GLN A 30 8.20 -10.34 -21.62
CA GLN A 30 8.32 -11.55 -20.80
C GLN A 30 9.65 -11.55 -20.03
N MET A 31 10.74 -11.14 -20.70
CA MET A 31 12.06 -11.01 -20.07
C MET A 31 12.03 -9.99 -18.93
N LEU A 32 11.36 -8.86 -19.13
CA LEU A 32 11.18 -7.82 -18.10
C LEU A 32 10.42 -8.34 -16.88
N ILE A 33 9.35 -9.12 -17.10
CA ILE A 33 8.60 -9.75 -16.00
C ILE A 33 9.49 -10.73 -15.23
N VAL A 34 10.29 -11.53 -15.93
CA VAL A 34 11.24 -12.46 -15.31
C VAL A 34 12.29 -11.68 -14.50
N TRP A 35 12.82 -10.58 -15.02
CA TRP A 35 13.73 -9.70 -14.29
C TRP A 35 13.12 -9.17 -12.98
N ILE A 36 11.91 -8.62 -13.03
CA ILE A 36 11.22 -8.12 -11.83
C ILE A 36 10.96 -9.24 -10.83
N ARG A 37 10.64 -10.45 -11.28
CA ARG A 37 10.48 -11.61 -10.40
C ARG A 37 11.79 -12.08 -9.77
N LEU A 38 12.91 -11.98 -10.49
CA LEU A 38 14.25 -12.22 -9.92
C LEU A 38 14.60 -11.20 -8.83
N LEU A 39 14.30 -9.91 -9.04
CA LEU A 39 14.46 -8.88 -8.01
C LEU A 39 13.63 -9.20 -6.74
N ALA A 40 12.40 -9.69 -6.93
CA ALA A 40 11.57 -10.10 -5.80
C ALA A 40 12.13 -11.31 -5.05
N LEU A 41 12.75 -12.27 -5.75
CA LEU A 41 13.44 -13.40 -5.12
C LEU A 41 14.66 -12.98 -4.32
N ALA A 42 15.50 -12.10 -4.87
CA ALA A 42 16.64 -11.54 -4.13
C ALA A 42 16.21 -10.72 -2.92
N GLY A 43 15.06 -10.05 -3.00
CA GLY A 43 14.45 -9.39 -1.84
C GLY A 43 14.03 -10.36 -0.74
N LYS A 44 13.59 -11.58 -1.10
CA LYS A 44 13.21 -12.62 -0.12
C LYS A 44 14.42 -13.26 0.55
N THR A 45 15.48 -13.55 -0.20
CA THR A 45 16.72 -14.15 0.34
C THR A 45 17.50 -13.13 1.17
N ASN A 46 17.49 -11.86 0.76
CA ASN A 46 18.18 -10.77 1.44
C ASN A 46 19.67 -11.05 1.72
N ASP A 47 20.32 -11.76 0.80
CA ASP A 47 21.76 -12.02 0.85
C ASP A 47 22.43 -11.37 -0.36
N LYS A 48 22.64 -10.05 -0.30
CA LYS A 48 23.40 -9.27 -1.30
C LYS A 48 23.03 -9.49 -2.77
N GLY A 49 21.76 -9.82 -3.05
CA GLY A 49 21.28 -10.06 -4.41
C GLY A 49 21.42 -11.51 -4.90
N ARG A 50 21.85 -12.44 -4.03
CA ARG A 50 21.92 -13.87 -4.34
C ARG A 50 20.56 -14.53 -4.27
N ILE A 51 20.29 -15.39 -5.24
CA ILE A 51 19.01 -16.07 -5.38
C ILE A 51 19.24 -17.58 -5.25
N TYR A 52 18.74 -18.15 -4.15
CA TYR A 52 18.84 -19.58 -3.83
C TYR A 52 17.56 -20.04 -3.12
N LEU A 53 17.24 -21.34 -3.25
CA LEU A 53 16.06 -21.94 -2.63
C LEU A 53 16.27 -22.14 -1.12
N ASN A 54 17.38 -22.80 -0.78
CA ASN A 54 17.90 -23.00 0.58
C ASN A 54 19.37 -22.57 0.57
N GLU A 55 19.97 -22.30 1.73
CA GLU A 55 21.30 -21.67 1.91
C GLU A 55 22.46 -22.21 1.03
N ASN A 56 22.30 -23.36 0.37
CA ASN A 56 23.26 -23.92 -0.57
C ASN A 56 22.67 -24.53 -1.87
N VAL A 57 21.38 -24.32 -2.18
CA VAL A 57 20.73 -24.87 -3.39
C VAL A 57 20.34 -23.73 -4.34
N PRO A 58 21.05 -23.53 -5.47
CA PRO A 58 20.70 -22.51 -6.43
C PRO A 58 19.39 -22.86 -7.15
N TYR A 59 18.67 -21.84 -7.62
CA TYR A 59 17.50 -22.06 -8.46
C TYR A 59 17.93 -22.55 -9.85
N THR A 60 17.41 -23.70 -10.27
CA THR A 60 17.57 -24.19 -11.64
C THR A 60 16.60 -23.48 -12.59
N GLU A 61 16.91 -23.53 -13.89
CA GLU A 61 16.05 -22.96 -14.94
C GLU A 61 14.63 -23.54 -14.90
N ASP A 62 14.49 -24.85 -14.67
CA ASP A 62 13.20 -25.54 -14.56
C ASP A 62 12.39 -25.11 -13.33
N MET A 63 13.09 -24.88 -12.21
CA MET A 63 12.45 -24.37 -10.99
C MET A 63 11.96 -22.93 -11.18
N LEU A 64 12.75 -22.08 -11.84
CA LEU A 64 12.36 -20.72 -12.16
C LEU A 64 11.19 -20.69 -13.15
N ALA A 65 11.17 -21.57 -14.14
CA ALA A 65 10.06 -21.69 -15.09
C ALA A 65 8.76 -22.05 -14.37
N THR A 66 8.82 -23.02 -13.46
CA THR A 66 7.68 -23.45 -12.64
C THR A 66 7.21 -22.31 -11.72
N LEU A 67 8.14 -21.63 -11.04
CA LEU A 67 7.82 -20.53 -10.13
C LEU A 67 7.28 -19.30 -10.88
N PHE A 68 7.78 -19.05 -12.08
CA PHE A 68 7.39 -17.91 -12.87
C PHE A 68 6.17 -18.16 -13.75
N ASN A 69 5.71 -19.41 -13.83
CA ASN A 69 4.65 -19.86 -14.74
C ASN A 69 4.94 -19.40 -16.18
N ARG A 70 6.16 -19.70 -16.64
CA ARG A 70 6.68 -19.33 -17.96
C ARG A 70 7.41 -20.51 -18.59
N ASP A 71 7.53 -20.47 -19.90
CA ASP A 71 8.28 -21.48 -20.64
C ASP A 71 9.77 -21.49 -20.23
N VAL A 72 10.34 -22.69 -20.08
CA VAL A 72 11.75 -22.88 -19.71
C VAL A 72 12.69 -22.21 -20.71
N GLY A 73 12.34 -22.22 -22.00
CA GLY A 73 13.07 -21.54 -23.05
C GLY A 73 13.15 -20.03 -22.83
N ILE A 74 12.04 -19.41 -22.40
CA ILE A 74 12.02 -17.97 -22.09
C ILE A 74 12.92 -17.67 -20.89
N ILE A 75 12.89 -18.50 -19.85
CA ILE A 75 13.78 -18.35 -18.69
C ILE A 75 15.24 -18.45 -19.12
N ARG A 76 15.59 -19.47 -19.92
CA ARG A 76 16.95 -19.67 -20.40
C ARG A 76 17.46 -18.49 -21.23
N VAL A 77 16.66 -18.02 -22.19
CA VAL A 77 17.01 -16.86 -23.02
C VAL A 77 17.13 -15.60 -22.15
N THR A 78 16.22 -15.42 -21.20
CA THR A 78 16.24 -14.26 -20.30
C THR A 78 17.50 -14.25 -19.44
N LEU A 79 17.84 -15.37 -18.79
CA LEU A 79 19.04 -15.47 -17.96
C LEU A 79 20.31 -15.21 -18.76
N HIS A 80 20.42 -15.78 -19.96
CA HIS A 80 21.55 -15.51 -20.85
C HIS A 80 21.64 -14.04 -21.27
N THR A 81 20.51 -13.41 -21.57
CA THR A 81 20.44 -11.99 -21.97
C THR A 81 20.81 -11.07 -20.80
N LEU A 82 20.26 -11.31 -19.62
CA LEU A 82 20.59 -10.57 -18.39
C LEU A 82 22.07 -10.74 -18.02
N GLN A 83 22.64 -11.92 -18.23
CA GLN A 83 24.07 -12.17 -18.03
C GLN A 83 24.91 -11.38 -19.04
N SER A 84 24.51 -11.36 -20.30
CA SER A 84 25.19 -10.60 -21.37
C SER A 84 25.16 -9.10 -21.12
N PHE A 85 24.09 -8.59 -20.50
CA PHE A 85 23.97 -7.17 -20.11
C PHE A 85 24.67 -6.82 -18.79
N GLY A 86 25.31 -7.78 -18.12
CA GLY A 86 25.91 -7.56 -16.80
C GLY A 86 24.88 -7.08 -15.78
N MET A 87 23.71 -7.74 -15.76
CA MET A 87 22.66 -7.53 -14.76
C MET A 87 22.65 -8.67 -13.75
N ILE A 88 23.05 -9.87 -14.19
CA ILE A 88 23.22 -11.04 -13.33
C ILE A 88 24.57 -11.70 -13.60
N GLN A 89 25.13 -12.32 -12.57
CA GLN A 89 26.28 -13.20 -12.65
C GLN A 89 25.86 -14.60 -12.23
N LYS A 90 26.20 -15.60 -13.05
CA LYS A 90 26.04 -17.02 -12.71
C LYS A 90 27.40 -17.55 -12.28
N THR A 91 27.52 -17.96 -11.02
CA THR A 91 28.75 -18.59 -10.49
C THR A 91 28.89 -20.02 -11.02
N GLU A 92 30.09 -20.59 -10.97
CA GLU A 92 30.39 -21.98 -11.35
C GLU A 92 29.44 -23.01 -10.69
N ASN A 93 28.98 -22.72 -9.48
CA ASN A 93 28.04 -23.56 -8.73
C ASN A 93 26.57 -23.40 -9.16
N GLY A 94 26.29 -22.62 -10.21
CA GLY A 94 24.92 -22.34 -10.68
C GLY A 94 24.17 -21.26 -9.89
N LEU A 95 24.81 -20.65 -8.89
CA LEU A 95 24.23 -19.55 -8.10
C LEU A 95 24.05 -18.29 -8.95
N ILE A 96 22.86 -17.72 -8.92
CA ILE A 96 22.52 -16.47 -9.59
C ILE A 96 22.68 -15.31 -8.60
N GLU A 97 23.52 -14.35 -8.94
CA GLU A 97 23.76 -13.13 -8.19
C GLU A 97 23.37 -11.92 -9.04
N ILE A 98 22.57 -11.01 -8.49
CA ILE A 98 22.23 -9.75 -9.16
C ILE A 98 23.35 -8.75 -8.93
N GLU A 99 23.96 -8.28 -10.02
CA GLU A 99 25.02 -7.30 -9.96
C GLU A 99 24.47 -5.95 -9.49
N ASN A 100 25.26 -5.21 -8.69
CA ASN A 100 24.90 -3.88 -8.20
C ASN A 100 23.65 -3.81 -7.31
N TRP A 101 23.24 -4.93 -6.69
CA TRP A 101 22.08 -5.01 -5.78
C TRP A 101 22.13 -3.98 -4.63
N GLU A 102 23.31 -3.75 -4.06
CA GLU A 102 23.54 -2.82 -2.94
C GLU A 102 23.27 -1.34 -3.29
N LYS A 103 23.33 -0.94 -4.56
CA LYS A 103 23.00 0.46 -4.96
C LYS A 103 21.49 0.69 -5.12
N HIS A 104 20.71 -0.37 -5.32
CA HIS A 104 19.28 -0.28 -5.59
C HIS A 104 18.40 -0.53 -4.36
N GLN A 105 18.90 -1.26 -3.38
CA GLN A 105 18.28 -1.42 -2.07
C GLN A 105 19.08 -0.61 -1.06
N ASN A 106 18.46 0.34 -0.37
CA ASN A 106 19.10 1.15 0.67
C ASN A 106 19.52 0.27 1.88
N VAL A 107 20.57 -0.55 1.72
CA VAL A 107 21.07 -1.53 2.71
C VAL A 107 21.39 -0.83 4.03
N ASP A 108 21.91 0.38 3.95
CA ASP A 108 22.33 1.22 5.06
C ASP A 108 21.18 1.65 5.99
N GLY A 109 19.95 1.68 5.47
CA GLY A 109 18.73 1.92 6.25
C GLY A 109 18.27 0.67 7.00
N MET A 110 18.32 -0.50 6.36
CA MET A 110 17.90 -1.77 6.98
C MET A 110 18.91 -2.27 8.03
N GLU A 111 20.22 -2.10 7.79
CA GLU A 111 21.27 -2.40 8.78
C GLU A 111 21.10 -1.54 10.05
N ARG A 112 20.84 -0.23 9.89
CA ARG A 112 20.51 0.66 11.01
C ARG A 112 19.29 0.20 11.80
N VAL A 113 18.22 -0.23 11.11
CA VAL A 113 17.00 -0.73 11.77
C VAL A 113 17.27 -2.05 12.51
N ARG A 114 18.04 -2.97 11.91
CA ARG A 114 18.47 -4.22 12.55
C ARG A 114 19.33 -3.96 13.78
N GLU A 115 20.28 -3.03 13.68
CA GLU A 115 21.15 -2.70 14.79
C GLU A 115 20.41 -1.98 15.92
N GLN A 116 19.46 -1.09 15.60
CA GLN A 116 18.57 -0.48 16.58
C GLN A 116 17.70 -1.52 17.27
N THR A 117 17.18 -2.51 16.53
CA THR A 117 16.40 -3.63 17.09
C THR A 117 17.28 -4.48 18.00
N ARG A 118 18.50 -4.81 17.57
CA ARG A 118 19.49 -5.56 18.37
C ARG A 118 19.80 -4.82 19.68
N LYS A 119 20.11 -3.53 19.60
CA LYS A 119 20.40 -2.67 20.78
C LYS A 119 19.19 -2.52 21.70
N ARG A 120 17.96 -2.46 21.17
CA ARG A 120 16.73 -2.43 21.98
C ARG A 120 16.50 -3.73 22.74
N VAL A 121 16.64 -4.87 22.07
CA VAL A 121 16.49 -6.19 22.70
C VAL A 121 17.57 -6.41 23.75
N GLU A 122 18.80 -5.96 23.49
CA GLU A 122 19.92 -6.04 24.43
C GLU A 122 19.66 -5.19 25.68
N LYS A 123 19.28 -3.91 25.51
CA LYS A 123 18.88 -3.04 26.63
C LYS A 123 17.70 -3.60 27.42
N HIS A 124 16.70 -4.19 26.74
CA HIS A 124 15.56 -4.83 27.41
C HIS A 124 15.99 -6.06 28.23
N ARG A 125 16.89 -6.89 27.69
CA ARG A 125 17.45 -8.05 28.41
C ARG A 125 18.30 -7.62 29.60
N GLU A 126 19.06 -6.55 29.47
CA GLU A 126 19.84 -5.97 30.58
C GLU A 126 18.94 -5.35 31.65
N ALA A 127 17.91 -4.60 31.26
CA ALA A 127 16.92 -4.05 32.19
C ALA A 127 16.17 -5.15 32.93
N MET A 128 15.77 -6.24 32.25
CA MET A 128 15.20 -7.44 32.87
C MET A 128 16.16 -8.12 33.86
N ARG A 129 17.47 -8.18 33.55
CA ARG A 129 18.50 -8.69 34.48
C ARG A 129 18.66 -7.77 35.69
N GLN A 130 18.72 -6.46 35.48
CA GLN A 130 18.85 -5.49 36.57
C GLN A 130 17.60 -5.49 37.47
N ASN A 131 16.41 -5.60 36.88
CA ASN A 131 15.17 -5.67 37.64
C ASN A 131 15.07 -7.00 38.44
N ARG A 132 15.55 -8.13 37.88
CA ARG A 132 15.70 -9.38 38.66
C ARG A 132 16.69 -9.29 39.80
N ILE A 133 17.78 -8.53 39.64
CA ILE A 133 18.78 -8.31 40.70
C ILE A 133 18.23 -7.34 41.77
N ALA A 134 17.45 -6.33 41.38
CA ALA A 134 16.83 -5.37 42.28
C ALA A 134 15.66 -5.95 43.10
N SER A 135 14.93 -6.94 42.57
CA SER A 135 13.82 -7.61 43.28
C SER A 135 14.24 -8.55 44.41
N GLY A 136 15.54 -8.63 44.74
CA GLY A 136 15.99 -9.23 46.00
C GLY A 136 15.63 -10.69 46.22
N ASP A 137 15.47 -11.49 45.15
CA ASP A 137 15.23 -12.94 45.29
C ASP A 137 16.55 -13.68 45.48
N SER A 138 17.16 -13.46 46.65
CA SER A 138 18.27 -14.27 47.13
C SER A 138 17.74 -15.60 47.64
N LYS A 139 17.75 -16.62 46.78
CA LYS A 139 18.01 -17.99 47.21
C LYS A 139 18.69 -18.81 46.11
N GLY A 140 19.98 -19.07 46.33
CA GLY A 140 20.59 -20.34 45.94
C GLY A 140 21.53 -20.27 44.75
N ASN A 141 22.78 -19.89 45.02
CA ASN A 141 23.92 -20.36 44.27
C ASN A 141 23.88 -21.90 44.16
N LYS A 142 23.70 -22.44 42.95
CA LYS A 142 24.20 -23.75 42.55
C LYS A 142 24.66 -23.65 41.11
N GLU A 143 25.97 -23.85 40.92
CA GLU A 143 26.53 -24.28 39.66
C GLU A 143 25.77 -25.54 39.18
N CYS A 144 25.15 -25.46 38.01
CA CYS A 144 24.74 -26.65 37.27
C CYS A 144 25.00 -26.41 35.78
N ASN A 145 26.12 -26.95 35.34
CA ASN A 145 26.28 -27.52 34.02
C ASN A 145 25.23 -28.64 33.77
N VAL A 146 25.06 -29.01 32.49
CA VAL A 146 24.37 -30.21 31.97
C VAL A 146 22.92 -30.03 31.48
N THR A 147 22.83 -29.98 30.15
CA THR A 147 21.85 -30.60 29.23
C THR A 147 20.56 -31.24 29.76
N SER A 148 19.48 -30.96 29.02
CA SER A 148 18.45 -31.90 28.53
C SER A 148 17.02 -31.63 28.98
N SER A 149 16.13 -31.87 28.01
CA SER A 149 14.68 -32.08 28.09
C SER A 149 13.75 -30.86 28.17
N VAL A 150 13.23 -30.55 26.97
CA VAL A 150 11.87 -30.13 26.65
C VAL A 150 10.87 -30.17 27.81
N THR A 151 10.31 -29.02 28.14
CA THR A 151 8.90 -28.94 28.54
C THR A 151 8.31 -27.67 27.95
N VAL A 152 7.52 -27.86 26.88
CA VAL A 152 6.72 -26.82 26.24
C VAL A 152 5.75 -26.28 27.28
N THR A 153 5.95 -25.04 27.74
CA THR A 153 4.91 -24.33 28.49
C THR A 153 4.04 -23.58 27.47
N GLN A 154 2.74 -23.84 27.52
CA GLN A 154 1.73 -23.29 26.63
C GLN A 154 1.69 -21.76 26.67
N SER A 155 1.42 -21.20 25.50
CA SER A 155 1.25 -19.79 25.20
C SER A 155 0.28 -19.09 26.15
N ASN A 156 0.80 -18.32 27.10
CA ASN A 156 0.08 -17.16 27.63
C ASN A 156 0.45 -15.95 26.77
N ALA A 157 -0.21 -15.85 25.62
CA ALA A 157 -0.36 -14.59 24.91
C ALA A 157 -1.30 -13.72 25.75
N ILE A 158 -0.73 -12.80 26.53
CA ILE A 158 -1.45 -11.64 27.01
C ILE A 158 -0.73 -10.45 26.39
N ASP A 159 -1.43 -9.81 25.46
CA ASP A 159 -1.14 -8.48 24.95
C ASP A 159 -0.96 -7.52 26.13
N ILE A 160 0.29 -7.23 26.47
CA ILE A 160 0.68 -6.12 27.35
C ILE A 160 1.62 -5.22 26.54
N ASP A 161 1.10 -4.70 25.42
CA ASP A 161 1.63 -3.55 24.67
C ASP A 161 0.82 -2.28 25.01
N LYS A 162 0.42 -2.14 26.28
CA LYS A 162 -0.14 -0.90 26.81
C LYS A 162 0.62 -0.56 28.09
N GLU A 163 1.17 0.65 28.09
CA GLU A 163 1.66 1.39 29.24
C GLU A 163 3.11 1.11 29.67
N LEU A 164 4.07 1.76 28.99
CA LEU A 164 5.15 2.44 29.69
C LEU A 164 5.80 3.48 28.76
N ASP A 165 5.25 4.70 28.79
CA ASP A 165 6.02 5.95 28.65
C ASP A 165 5.15 7.11 29.17
N LYS A 166 5.08 7.16 30.49
CA LYS A 166 4.90 8.36 31.32
C LYS A 166 6.10 8.29 32.26
N ASP A 167 6.95 9.29 32.45
CA ASP A 167 6.62 10.68 32.69
C ASP A 167 7.97 11.42 32.90
N ILE A 168 8.25 12.60 32.31
CA ILE A 168 8.31 13.95 32.95
C ILE A 168 9.42 14.71 32.19
N ASN A 169 9.32 15.92 31.61
CA ASN A 169 8.52 17.14 31.79
C ASN A 169 8.74 17.94 30.47
N ASN A 170 7.86 18.73 29.85
CA ASN A 170 6.84 19.66 30.34
C ASN A 170 5.99 20.11 29.11
N ASN A 171 4.68 20.34 29.30
CA ASN A 171 3.68 20.87 28.35
C ASN A 171 2.93 19.87 27.44
N ASN A 172 1.94 19.25 28.09
CA ASN A 172 0.70 18.60 27.65
C ASN A 172 0.07 18.98 26.28
N SER A 173 0.80 18.98 25.16
CA SER A 173 0.28 19.50 23.88
C SER A 173 0.64 18.69 22.63
N ASP A 174 1.71 17.90 22.56
CA ASP A 174 2.16 17.32 21.27
C ASP A 174 1.53 15.96 20.86
N LEU A 175 0.72 15.36 21.72
CA LEU A 175 0.11 14.04 21.48
C LEU A 175 -1.19 14.05 20.61
N ASN A 176 -1.72 15.20 20.18
CA ASN A 176 -3.08 15.24 19.62
C ASN A 176 -3.18 15.09 18.08
N PHE A 177 -2.27 15.69 17.30
CA PHE A 177 -2.44 15.71 15.83
C PHE A 177 -2.11 14.39 15.15
N LYS A 178 -1.04 13.73 15.60
CA LYS A 178 -0.62 12.44 15.05
C LYS A 178 -1.65 11.37 15.38
N ASP A 179 -2.11 11.34 16.63
CA ASP A 179 -3.11 10.39 17.09
C ASP A 179 -4.43 10.57 16.33
N PHE A 180 -4.89 11.81 16.17
CA PHE A 180 -6.09 12.10 15.38
C PHE A 180 -5.95 11.68 13.91
N TRP A 181 -4.81 11.98 13.30
CA TRP A 181 -4.54 11.65 11.90
C TRP A 181 -4.59 10.15 11.62
N GLU A 182 -3.88 9.37 12.44
CA GLU A 182 -3.79 7.93 12.28
C GLU A 182 -5.13 7.24 12.58
N GLN A 183 -5.92 7.76 13.54
CA GLN A 183 -7.24 7.22 13.88
C GLN A 183 -8.32 7.51 12.83
N ASN A 184 -8.27 8.67 12.14
CA ASN A 184 -9.31 9.09 11.19
C ASN A 184 -9.07 8.61 9.75
N GLY A 185 -8.12 7.68 9.56
CA GLY A 185 -7.87 7.05 8.27
C GLY A 185 -7.18 7.96 7.26
N PHE A 186 -6.37 8.91 7.72
CA PHE A 186 -5.45 9.67 6.87
C PHE A 186 -4.18 8.86 6.50
N GLY A 187 -4.00 7.70 7.13
CA GLY A 187 -2.82 6.86 6.97
C GLY A 187 -1.74 7.20 7.99
N MET A 188 -0.52 6.74 7.73
CA MET A 188 0.63 7.01 8.60
C MET A 188 1.05 8.47 8.42
N MET A 189 1.07 9.25 9.51
CA MET A 189 1.51 10.64 9.45
C MET A 189 3.02 10.69 9.15
N LEU A 190 3.40 11.42 8.10
CA LEU A 190 4.82 11.69 7.82
C LEU A 190 5.33 12.77 8.79
N PRO A 191 6.59 12.68 9.27
CA PRO A 191 7.17 13.69 10.17
C PRO A 191 7.08 15.13 9.61
N VAL A 192 7.26 15.29 8.30
CA VAL A 192 7.17 16.58 7.60
C VAL A 192 5.73 17.15 7.62
N GLU A 193 4.71 16.31 7.68
CA GLU A 193 3.31 16.76 7.78
C GLU A 193 3.01 17.29 9.18
N LEU A 194 3.56 16.63 10.21
CA LEU A 194 3.46 17.10 11.59
C LEU A 194 4.12 18.47 11.77
N GLU A 195 5.35 18.65 11.26
CA GLU A 195 6.06 19.93 11.30
C GLU A 195 5.25 21.04 10.63
N LYS A 196 4.62 20.75 9.48
CA LYS A 196 3.78 21.72 8.77
C LYS A 196 2.50 22.07 9.53
N LEU A 197 1.88 21.12 10.23
CA LEU A 197 0.71 21.40 11.07
C LEU A 197 1.10 22.24 12.28
N LEU A 198 2.26 21.98 12.88
CA LEU A 198 2.80 22.79 13.96
C LEU A 198 3.12 24.22 13.51
N ALA A 199 3.70 24.40 12.32
CA ALA A 199 3.92 25.73 11.76
C ALA A 199 2.60 26.53 11.60
N TRP A 200 1.51 25.86 11.19
CA TRP A 200 0.20 26.49 11.14
C TRP A 200 -0.32 26.89 12.53
N VAL A 201 0.01 26.13 13.59
CA VAL A 201 -0.35 26.54 14.96
C VAL A 201 0.32 27.86 15.31
N ASP A 202 1.58 28.06 14.93
CA ASP A 202 2.30 29.31 15.13
C ASP A 202 1.67 30.46 14.33
N ASP A 203 1.28 30.22 13.07
CA ASP A 203 0.64 31.22 12.20
C ASP A 203 -0.72 31.71 12.76
N PHE A 204 -1.46 30.83 13.44
CA PHE A 204 -2.70 31.17 14.15
C PHE A 204 -2.46 31.63 15.61
N ALA A 205 -1.27 32.16 15.92
CA ALA A 205 -0.89 32.69 17.23
C ALA A 205 -1.02 31.66 18.38
N GLY A 206 -0.68 30.40 18.10
CA GLY A 206 -0.78 29.29 19.04
C GLY A 206 -2.16 28.63 19.10
N ASN A 207 -3.12 29.06 18.27
CA ASN A 207 -4.47 28.51 18.28
C ASN A 207 -4.54 27.15 17.57
N ARG A 208 -4.18 26.11 18.33
CA ARG A 208 -4.18 24.71 17.91
C ARG A 208 -5.56 24.18 17.53
N GLU A 209 -6.62 24.71 18.14
CA GLU A 209 -7.98 24.23 17.93
C GLU A 209 -8.44 24.46 16.49
N ILE A 210 -8.01 25.55 15.86
CA ILE A 210 -8.29 25.84 14.44
C ILE A 210 -7.69 24.74 13.55
N VAL A 211 -6.44 24.37 13.80
CA VAL A 211 -5.77 23.31 13.03
C VAL A 211 -6.43 21.95 13.24
N MET A 212 -6.88 21.66 14.47
CA MET A 212 -7.65 20.45 14.75
C MET A 212 -9.01 20.45 14.03
N LYS A 213 -9.70 21.60 14.02
CA LYS A 213 -10.98 21.75 13.33
C LYS A 213 -10.84 21.57 11.82
N ALA A 214 -9.73 22.03 11.24
CA ALA A 214 -9.43 21.78 9.83
C ALA A 214 -9.29 20.28 9.54
N LEU A 215 -8.60 19.54 10.41
CA LEU A 215 -8.46 18.08 10.29
C LEU A 215 -9.81 17.36 10.39
N GLU A 216 -10.66 17.76 11.33
CA GLU A 216 -12.03 17.25 11.47
C GLU A 216 -12.85 17.50 10.20
N VAL A 217 -12.86 18.74 9.69
CA VAL A 217 -13.58 19.07 8.45
C VAL A 217 -13.04 18.26 7.27
N THR A 218 -11.73 17.97 7.20
CA THR A 218 -11.21 17.12 6.12
C THR A 218 -11.63 15.66 6.22
N SER A 219 -11.80 15.11 7.42
CA SER A 219 -12.20 13.71 7.61
C SER A 219 -13.65 13.47 7.17
N GLU A 220 -14.52 14.45 7.34
CA GLU A 220 -15.94 14.41 6.95
C GLU A 220 -16.16 14.46 5.42
N GLN A 221 -15.22 15.03 4.65
CA GLN A 221 -15.42 15.30 3.22
C GLN A 221 -15.18 14.09 2.29
N GLY A 222 -14.75 12.95 2.85
CA GLY A 222 -14.62 11.65 2.17
C GLY A 222 -13.18 11.18 1.94
N ALA A 223 -13.02 9.89 1.64
CA ALA A 223 -11.72 9.20 1.59
C ALA A 223 -10.65 9.87 0.72
N ASN A 224 -11.00 10.35 -0.47
CA ASN A 224 -10.05 10.94 -1.42
C ASN A 224 -9.53 12.33 -0.99
N LYS A 225 -10.14 12.96 0.02
CA LYS A 225 -9.79 14.29 0.52
C LYS A 225 -9.03 14.26 1.85
N ARG A 226 -8.83 13.07 2.43
CA ARG A 226 -8.04 12.86 3.66
C ARG A 226 -6.54 12.89 3.36
N ASN A 227 -6.03 14.07 3.01
CA ASN A 227 -4.61 14.32 2.78
C ASN A 227 -4.22 15.73 3.25
N TYR A 228 -2.92 15.93 3.53
CA TYR A 228 -2.41 17.22 4.01
C TYR A 228 -2.68 18.36 3.03
N ALA A 229 -2.63 18.11 1.72
CA ALA A 229 -2.85 19.16 0.71
C ALA A 229 -4.25 19.78 0.81
N TYR A 230 -5.26 18.96 1.14
CA TYR A 230 -6.62 19.43 1.36
C TYR A 230 -6.75 20.17 2.69
N VAL A 231 -6.12 19.68 3.76
CA VAL A 231 -6.05 20.38 5.07
C VAL A 231 -5.43 21.76 4.90
N ASN A 232 -4.28 21.85 4.23
CA ASN A 232 -3.58 23.09 3.92
C ASN A 232 -4.44 24.06 3.12
N LYS A 233 -5.27 23.56 2.19
CA LYS A 233 -6.20 24.40 1.41
C LYS A 233 -7.28 25.01 2.30
N ILE A 234 -7.78 24.28 3.29
CA ILE A 234 -8.74 24.80 4.28
C ILE A 234 -8.08 25.87 5.15
N LEU A 235 -6.89 25.57 5.71
CA LEU A 235 -6.16 26.50 6.57
C LEU A 235 -5.83 27.81 5.85
N LYS A 236 -5.34 27.76 4.61
CA LYS A 236 -5.13 28.96 3.77
C LYS A 236 -6.40 29.74 3.52
N ASN A 237 -7.54 29.05 3.33
CA ASN A 237 -8.81 29.74 3.15
C ASN A 237 -9.22 30.50 4.42
N TRP A 238 -9.07 29.87 5.59
CA TRP A 238 -9.40 30.46 6.88
C TRP A 238 -8.45 31.62 7.25
N GLU A 239 -7.16 31.46 6.97
CA GLU A 239 -6.16 32.52 7.09
C GLU A 239 -6.50 33.73 6.21
N SER A 240 -6.85 33.50 4.93
CA SER A 240 -7.23 34.57 4.00
C SER A 240 -8.48 35.35 4.42
N ARG A 241 -9.36 34.70 5.20
CA ARG A 241 -10.58 35.30 5.76
C ARG A 241 -10.34 35.93 7.14
N GLY A 242 -9.15 35.77 7.69
CA GLY A 242 -8.74 36.34 8.97
C GLY A 242 -9.36 35.64 10.19
N PHE A 243 -9.72 34.36 10.08
CA PHE A 243 -10.27 33.61 11.20
C PHE A 243 -9.19 33.34 12.26
N LYS A 244 -9.37 33.91 13.45
CA LYS A 244 -8.42 33.78 14.58
C LYS A 244 -9.01 33.06 15.77
N THR A 245 -10.33 32.84 15.77
CA THR A 245 -11.06 32.18 16.85
C THR A 245 -11.82 30.96 16.33
N ILE A 246 -12.06 29.99 17.21
CA ILE A 246 -12.82 28.78 16.86
C ILE A 246 -14.28 29.13 16.51
N ALA A 247 -14.82 30.19 17.10
CA ALA A 247 -16.19 30.66 16.85
C ALA A 247 -16.38 31.16 15.41
N ASP A 248 -15.36 31.80 14.83
CA ASP A 248 -15.39 32.24 13.43
C ASP A 248 -15.40 31.04 12.47
N VAL A 249 -14.63 30.00 12.81
CA VAL A 249 -14.55 28.75 12.04
C VAL A 249 -15.88 27.99 12.09
N ASP A 250 -16.48 27.86 13.27
CA ASP A 250 -17.77 27.19 13.45
C ASP A 250 -18.91 27.92 12.72
N ALA A 251 -18.91 29.26 12.74
CA ALA A 251 -19.87 30.07 12.00
C ALA A 251 -19.72 29.85 10.48
N ALA A 252 -18.48 29.77 9.98
CA ALA A 252 -18.19 29.50 8.58
C ALA A 252 -18.61 28.09 8.14
N GLU A 253 -18.40 27.07 8.98
CA GLU A 253 -18.80 25.70 8.66
C GLU A 253 -20.32 25.53 8.69
N LYS A 254 -21.02 26.16 9.64
CA LYS A 254 -22.50 26.22 9.63
C LYS A 254 -23.04 26.86 8.34
N GLN A 255 -22.45 27.96 7.90
CA GLN A 255 -22.82 28.60 6.63
C GLN A 255 -22.60 27.66 5.45
N ARG A 256 -21.48 26.93 5.43
CA ARG A 256 -21.15 25.97 4.40
C ARG A 256 -22.14 24.79 4.35
N GLN A 257 -22.54 24.26 5.50
CA GLN A 257 -23.56 23.20 5.60
C GLN A 257 -24.93 23.70 5.08
N ILE A 258 -25.35 24.89 5.49
CA ILE A 258 -26.59 25.51 5.00
C ILE A 258 -26.54 25.69 3.47
N GLU A 259 -25.40 26.13 2.91
CA GLU A 259 -25.23 26.28 1.46
C GLU A 259 -25.29 24.92 0.73
N LEU A 260 -24.72 23.87 1.32
CA LEU A 260 -24.79 22.50 0.80
C LEU A 260 -26.24 22.00 0.79
N GLU A 261 -26.96 22.12 1.91
CA GLU A 261 -28.38 21.74 2.01
C GLU A 261 -29.25 22.50 1.01
N GLN A 262 -29.02 23.80 0.84
CA GLN A 262 -29.71 24.61 -0.17
C GLN A 262 -29.40 24.18 -1.60
N LYS A 263 -28.20 23.65 -1.88
CA LYS A 263 -27.87 23.09 -3.21
C LYS A 263 -28.54 21.74 -3.45
N TYR A 264 -28.60 20.87 -2.44
CA TYR A 264 -29.25 19.57 -2.55
C TYR A 264 -30.78 19.68 -2.65
N ASN A 265 -31.40 20.68 -2.03
CA ASN A 265 -32.84 20.93 -2.10
C ASN A 265 -33.31 21.73 -3.33
N LYS A 266 -32.41 22.09 -4.26
CA LYS A 266 -32.85 22.71 -5.53
C LYS A 266 -33.50 21.65 -6.43
N PRO A 267 -34.74 21.87 -6.92
CA PRO A 267 -35.34 20.97 -7.89
C PRO A 267 -34.41 20.85 -9.10
N PHE A 268 -34.23 19.62 -9.58
CA PHE A 268 -33.38 19.31 -10.73
C PHE A 268 -33.93 20.00 -11.97
N ASN A 269 -33.49 21.22 -12.25
CA ASN A 269 -33.81 21.86 -13.52
C ASN A 269 -33.05 21.09 -14.61
N LYS A 270 -33.81 20.29 -15.38
CA LYS A 270 -33.33 19.66 -16.62
C LYS A 270 -32.85 20.77 -17.54
N TYR A 271 -31.54 21.00 -17.58
CA TYR A 271 -30.94 21.86 -18.57
C TYR A 271 -31.28 21.29 -19.95
N ASN A 272 -32.03 22.07 -20.73
CA ASN A 272 -32.30 21.78 -22.13
C ASN A 272 -30.98 21.96 -22.90
N LYS A 273 -30.17 20.91 -22.98
CA LYS A 273 -28.99 20.88 -23.85
C LYS A 273 -29.51 20.96 -25.28
N GLN A 274 -29.39 22.12 -25.91
CA GLN A 274 -29.49 22.19 -27.37
C GLN A 274 -28.31 21.40 -27.94
N THR A 275 -28.55 20.14 -28.27
CA THR A 275 -27.61 19.33 -29.04
C THR A 275 -27.55 19.93 -30.44
N LYS A 276 -26.43 20.53 -30.82
CA LYS A 276 -26.15 20.82 -32.23
C LYS A 276 -26.18 19.47 -32.97
N PRO A 277 -26.98 19.29 -34.02
CA PRO A 277 -26.87 18.09 -34.84
C PRO A 277 -25.48 18.09 -35.48
N GLU A 278 -24.68 17.07 -35.22
CA GLU A 278 -23.41 16.86 -35.91
C GLU A 278 -23.71 16.59 -37.39
N VAL A 279 -23.17 17.42 -38.28
CA VAL A 279 -23.21 17.15 -39.72
C VAL A 279 -22.14 16.10 -39.98
N LEU A 280 -22.59 14.87 -40.22
CA LEU A 280 -21.70 13.76 -40.56
C LEU A 280 -21.08 14.01 -41.95
N PRO A 281 -19.78 13.73 -42.14
CA PRO A 281 -19.13 13.87 -43.44
C PRO A 281 -19.72 12.94 -44.52
N ASP A 282 -19.79 13.40 -45.77
CA ASP A 282 -20.42 12.71 -46.93
C ASP A 282 -19.89 11.29 -47.23
N TRP A 283 -18.75 10.89 -46.66
CA TRP A 283 -18.21 9.54 -46.81
C TRP A 283 -18.81 8.53 -45.82
N PHE A 284 -19.51 8.99 -44.77
CA PHE A 284 -20.06 8.14 -43.71
C PHE A 284 -21.34 7.38 -44.13
N ASP A 285 -21.97 7.76 -45.25
CA ASP A 285 -23.20 7.12 -45.74
C ASP A 285 -22.98 5.98 -46.75
N LYS A 286 -21.75 5.67 -47.14
CA LYS A 286 -21.48 4.65 -48.17
C LYS A 286 -20.78 3.42 -47.60
N ASN A 287 -21.60 2.54 -47.00
CA ASN A 287 -21.40 1.09 -46.77
C ASN A 287 -21.84 0.63 -45.37
N GLN A 288 -23.05 0.98 -44.94
CA GLN A 288 -23.75 0.07 -44.04
C GLN A 288 -24.27 -1.11 -44.88
N GLN A 289 -23.44 -2.15 -45.04
CA GLN A 289 -24.01 -3.48 -45.25
C GLN A 289 -24.95 -3.73 -44.07
N GLU A 290 -26.23 -3.93 -44.34
CA GLU A 290 -27.27 -4.14 -43.34
C GLU A 290 -26.77 -5.17 -42.31
N ALA A 291 -26.58 -4.72 -41.06
CA ALA A 291 -26.29 -5.63 -39.97
C ALA A 291 -27.41 -6.69 -39.91
N PRO A 292 -27.09 -7.99 -39.81
CA PRO A 292 -28.11 -9.03 -39.82
C PRO A 292 -29.09 -8.77 -38.68
N LYS A 293 -30.38 -8.57 -39.03
CA LYS A 293 -31.47 -8.40 -38.06
C LYS A 293 -31.44 -9.61 -37.11
N LYS A 294 -31.16 -9.37 -35.82
CA LYS A 294 -31.27 -10.40 -34.77
C LYS A 294 -32.67 -11.03 -34.86
N GLN A 295 -32.74 -12.31 -35.20
CA GLN A 295 -34.01 -13.04 -35.22
C GLN A 295 -34.61 -13.01 -33.81
N LYS A 296 -35.84 -12.53 -33.68
CA LYS A 296 -36.59 -12.59 -32.43
C LYS A 296 -36.95 -14.05 -32.17
N MET A 297 -36.58 -14.56 -31.00
CA MET A 297 -36.92 -15.91 -30.55
C MET A 297 -38.43 -16.13 -30.66
N THR A 298 -38.83 -17.19 -31.35
CA THR A 298 -40.24 -17.51 -31.59
C THR A 298 -40.94 -17.89 -30.28
N GLU A 299 -42.27 -17.75 -30.26
CA GLU A 299 -43.07 -18.00 -29.05
C GLU A 299 -42.91 -19.44 -28.52
N GLU A 300 -42.63 -20.39 -29.41
CA GLU A 300 -42.37 -21.80 -29.08
C GLU A 300 -40.99 -22.00 -28.44
N GLU A 301 -39.96 -21.30 -28.94
CA GLU A 301 -38.60 -21.33 -28.38
C GLU A 301 -38.56 -20.68 -26.98
N LYS A 302 -39.35 -19.63 -26.75
CA LYS A 302 -39.51 -19.04 -25.41
C LYS A 302 -40.15 -20.00 -24.42
N LYS A 303 -41.22 -20.70 -24.82
CA LYS A 303 -41.86 -21.71 -23.98
C LYS A 303 -40.94 -22.90 -23.70
N ALA A 304 -40.16 -23.33 -24.68
CA ALA A 304 -39.17 -24.38 -24.48
C ALA A 304 -38.06 -23.95 -23.51
N TYR A 305 -37.60 -22.69 -23.60
CA TYR A 305 -36.63 -22.12 -22.66
C TYR A 305 -37.18 -22.01 -21.24
N GLU A 306 -38.42 -21.52 -21.06
CA GLU A 306 -39.09 -21.46 -19.76
C GLU A 306 -39.29 -22.86 -19.15
N GLU A 307 -39.68 -23.86 -19.93
CA GLU A 307 -39.84 -25.25 -19.48
C GLU A 307 -38.49 -25.86 -19.03
N VAL A 308 -37.40 -25.55 -19.74
CA VAL A 308 -36.03 -25.97 -19.37
C VAL A 308 -35.57 -25.26 -18.10
N MET A 309 -35.83 -23.96 -17.95
CA MET A 309 -35.48 -23.19 -16.75
C MET A 309 -36.31 -23.62 -15.53
N ARG A 310 -37.56 -24.02 -15.74
CA ARG A 310 -38.43 -24.63 -14.71
C ARG A 310 -37.90 -25.98 -14.24
N LYS A 311 -37.44 -26.85 -15.16
CA LYS A 311 -36.80 -28.14 -14.83
C LYS A 311 -35.46 -27.99 -14.10
N LEU A 312 -34.77 -26.87 -14.29
CA LEU A 312 -33.52 -26.53 -13.59
C LEU A 312 -33.74 -25.84 -12.23
N GLY A 313 -34.99 -25.75 -11.74
CA GLY A 313 -35.31 -25.28 -10.39
C GLY A 313 -35.10 -23.78 -10.15
N ARG A 314 -35.10 -22.94 -11.19
CA ARG A 314 -34.90 -21.49 -11.12
C ARG A 314 -36.14 -20.66 -11.49
N GLY A 315 -37.33 -21.26 -11.34
CA GLY A 315 -38.60 -20.64 -11.75
C GLY A 315 -39.04 -19.42 -10.93
N ASP A 316 -38.56 -19.27 -9.70
CA ASP A 316 -39.16 -18.33 -8.74
C ASP A 316 -38.53 -16.92 -8.74
N GLU A 317 -37.48 -16.66 -9.52
CA GLU A 317 -36.80 -15.35 -9.52
C GLU A 317 -37.39 -14.31 -10.50
N LEU A 318 -38.39 -14.67 -11.32
CA LEU A 318 -38.91 -13.77 -12.36
C LEU A 318 -40.21 -13.03 -12.03
N GLU A 319 -40.93 -13.37 -10.95
CA GLU A 319 -42.15 -12.63 -10.58
C GLU A 319 -41.92 -11.43 -9.64
N ALA A 320 -40.70 -11.21 -9.13
CA ALA A 320 -40.47 -10.17 -8.11
C ALA A 320 -40.19 -8.75 -8.67
N LYS A 321 -40.30 -8.52 -9.98
CA LYS A 321 -40.15 -7.19 -10.60
C LYS A 321 -41.13 -6.98 -11.75
N ALA A 322 -42.40 -6.79 -11.42
CA ALA A 322 -43.35 -6.06 -12.26
C ALA A 322 -44.03 -4.98 -11.42
#